data_AF-A0A8T1S6M3-F1
#
_entry.id   AF-A0A8T1S6M3-F1
#
_cell.length_a   1.000
_cell.length_b   1.000
_cell.length_c   1.000
_cell.angle_alpha   90.00
_cell.angle_beta   90.00
_cell.angle_gamma   90.00
#
_symmetry.space_group_name_H-M   'P 1'
#
loop_
_entity.id
_entity.type
_entity.pdbx_description
1 polymer ?
#
loop_
_entity_poly.entity_id
_entity_poly.type
_entity_poly.pdbx_seq_one_letter_code
_entity_poly.pdbx_strand_id
1 'polypeptide(L)'
;AGCRKAGVVVRDWRTQAGCTLPCPANSHYEACGNACPASCSDRTAPASCREPCVETCQCDNGYVLSAGQCVPVGSCGCDYNGRYYKPNEEFWADENCRSRCRCDPSLGMVVCQETSCKASERCAVINGVRGCHAISYSTCTASGDHHYTTFAGRRYDFQGTC
;
A
#
# COMPACT_ATOMS: atom_id res chain seq x y z
N ALA A 1 26.44 -28.14 1.12
CA ALA A 1 26.31 -27.41 -0.17
C ALA A 1 26.87 -28.18 -1.37
N GLY A 2 28.11 -28.71 -1.32
CA GLY A 2 28.75 -29.36 -2.48
C GLY A 2 27.97 -30.53 -3.11
N CYS A 3 27.41 -31.44 -2.31
CA CYS A 3 26.71 -32.63 -2.83
C CYS A 3 25.50 -32.27 -3.72
N ARG A 4 24.71 -31.27 -3.33
CA ARG A 4 23.54 -30.84 -4.11
C ARG A 4 23.92 -30.16 -5.42
N LYS A 5 25.02 -29.40 -5.43
CA LYS A 5 25.58 -28.84 -6.67
C LYS A 5 26.01 -29.92 -7.66
N ALA A 6 26.39 -31.10 -7.16
CA ALA A 6 26.68 -32.28 -7.97
C ALA A 6 25.43 -33.09 -8.37
N GLY A 7 24.22 -32.56 -8.15
CA GLY A 7 22.95 -33.23 -8.48
C GLY A 7 22.53 -34.32 -7.49
N VAL A 8 23.23 -34.48 -6.36
CA VAL A 8 22.88 -35.48 -5.36
C VAL A 8 21.69 -35.01 -4.52
N VAL A 9 20.64 -35.82 -4.46
CA VAL A 9 19.46 -35.58 -3.62
C VAL A 9 19.83 -35.83 -2.15
N VAL A 10 20.12 -34.76 -1.41
CA VAL A 10 20.34 -34.81 0.03
C VAL A 10 19.00 -34.72 0.75
N ARG A 11 18.55 -35.84 1.32
CA ARG A 11 17.32 -35.97 2.14
C ARG A 11 17.44 -35.22 3.48
N ASP A 12 16.40 -35.30 4.31
CA ASP A 12 16.26 -34.60 5.59
C ASP A 12 17.29 -35.03 6.65
N TRP A 13 18.51 -34.57 6.46
CA TRP A 13 19.65 -34.83 7.34
C TRP A 13 19.51 -34.10 8.67
N ARG A 14 18.78 -32.98 8.72
CA ARG A 14 18.62 -32.16 9.93
C ARG A 14 17.83 -32.90 10.99
N THR A 15 16.71 -33.51 10.61
CA THR A 15 15.92 -34.31 11.55
C THR A 15 16.71 -35.53 12.02
N GLN A 16 17.44 -36.20 11.12
CA GLN A 16 18.26 -37.36 11.46
C GLN A 16 19.44 -37.03 12.38
N ALA A 17 20.05 -35.86 12.19
CA ALA A 17 21.16 -35.37 13.02
C ALA A 17 20.70 -34.60 14.27
N GLY A 18 19.38 -34.43 14.48
CA GLY A 18 18.85 -33.59 15.56
C GLY A 18 19.24 -32.11 15.46
N CYS A 19 19.51 -31.61 14.25
CA CYS A 19 20.00 -30.26 13.97
C CYS A 19 18.89 -29.37 13.37
N THR A 20 17.88 -29.06 14.18
CA THR A 20 16.73 -28.24 13.78
C THR A 20 17.16 -26.81 13.41
N LEU A 21 16.68 -26.29 12.28
CA LEU A 21 16.84 -24.88 11.92
C LEU A 21 15.59 -24.11 12.39
N PRO A 22 15.68 -23.24 13.40
CA PRO A 22 14.54 -22.43 13.82
C PRO A 22 14.25 -21.36 12.77
N CYS A 23 13.03 -21.37 12.23
CA CYS A 23 12.56 -20.34 11.31
C CYS A 23 11.79 -19.24 12.05
N PRO A 24 11.84 -17.98 11.58
CA PRO A 24 11.03 -16.88 12.11
C PRO A 24 9.53 -17.18 12.07
N ALA A 25 8.74 -16.38 12.80
CA ALA A 25 7.28 -16.46 12.73
C ALA A 25 6.78 -16.30 11.29
N ASN A 26 5.73 -17.05 10.94
CA ASN A 26 5.12 -17.08 9.60
C ASN A 26 6.07 -17.56 8.50
N SER A 27 6.98 -18.47 8.84
CA SER A 27 7.86 -19.14 7.89
C SER A 27 8.11 -20.58 8.30
N HIS A 28 8.47 -21.40 7.32
CA HIS A 28 8.82 -22.80 7.53
C HIS A 28 10.17 -23.13 6.90
N TYR A 29 10.82 -24.14 7.47
CA TYR A 29 12.07 -24.65 6.93
C TYR A 29 11.80 -25.43 5.65
N GLU A 30 12.61 -25.16 4.63
CA GLU A 30 12.62 -25.94 3.41
C GLU A 30 14.03 -26.31 3.02
N ALA A 31 14.26 -27.62 2.87
CA ALA A 31 15.56 -28.12 2.51
C ALA A 31 15.99 -27.62 1.11
N CYS A 32 15.05 -27.44 0.18
CA CYS A 32 15.26 -26.96 -1.20
C CYS A 32 14.22 -25.88 -1.53
N GLY A 33 14.30 -24.74 -0.85
CA GLY A 33 13.42 -23.61 -1.08
C GLY A 33 13.92 -22.66 -2.18
N ASN A 34 13.06 -21.73 -2.56
CA ASN A 34 13.35 -20.72 -3.56
C ASN A 34 14.46 -19.77 -3.05
N ALA A 35 15.47 -19.53 -3.89
CA ALA A 35 16.58 -18.63 -3.56
C ALA A 35 16.20 -17.14 -3.69
N CYS A 36 15.09 -16.85 -4.37
CA CYS A 36 14.54 -15.50 -4.56
C CYS A 36 13.17 -15.42 -3.84
N PRO A 37 13.13 -15.15 -2.52
CA PRO A 37 11.88 -15.07 -1.79
C PRO A 37 11.03 -13.88 -2.27
N ALA A 38 9.70 -14.03 -2.24
CA ALA A 38 8.81 -12.89 -2.45
C ALA A 38 9.02 -11.88 -1.32
N SER A 39 9.16 -10.60 -1.68
CA SER A 39 9.38 -9.51 -0.74
C SER A 39 8.34 -8.41 -0.92
N CYS A 40 8.27 -7.46 0.02
CA CYS A 40 7.42 -6.28 -0.16
C CYS A 40 7.78 -5.49 -1.44
N SER A 41 9.04 -5.50 -1.88
CA SER A 41 9.53 -4.75 -3.03
C SER A 41 9.37 -5.49 -4.36
N ASP A 42 9.48 -6.82 -4.34
CA ASP A 42 9.26 -7.68 -5.50
C ASP A 42 8.57 -8.97 -5.07
N ARG A 43 7.27 -9.04 -5.34
CA ARG A 43 6.41 -10.20 -5.03
C ARG A 43 6.53 -11.29 -6.10
N THR A 44 7.07 -10.95 -7.27
CA THR A 44 7.17 -11.84 -8.44
C THR A 44 8.53 -12.53 -8.56
N ALA A 45 9.52 -12.09 -7.77
CA ALA A 45 10.86 -12.68 -7.71
C ALA A 45 10.90 -14.22 -7.67
N PRO A 46 10.02 -14.93 -6.91
CA PRO A 46 10.05 -16.39 -6.92
C PRO A 46 9.78 -17.02 -8.30
N ALA A 47 8.91 -16.39 -9.11
CA ALA A 47 8.48 -16.92 -10.39
C ALA A 47 9.52 -16.74 -11.50
N SER A 48 10.38 -15.72 -11.38
CA SER A 48 11.44 -15.39 -12.34
C SER A 48 12.84 -15.87 -11.88
N CYS A 49 12.93 -16.49 -10.70
CA CYS A 49 14.18 -16.94 -10.11
C CYS A 49 14.87 -18.02 -10.97
N ARG A 50 16.13 -17.77 -11.32
CA ARG A 50 16.97 -18.72 -12.07
C ARG A 50 18.04 -19.39 -11.20
N GLU A 51 18.13 -18.98 -9.95
CA GLU A 51 19.10 -19.52 -9.02
C GLU A 51 18.71 -20.93 -8.57
N PRO A 52 19.68 -21.83 -8.33
CA PRO A 52 19.42 -23.13 -7.75
C PRO A 52 18.72 -23.00 -6.40
N CYS A 53 17.87 -23.96 -6.05
CA CYS A 53 17.22 -23.97 -4.73
C CYS A 53 18.26 -23.98 -3.60
N VAL A 54 17.91 -23.36 -2.49
CA VAL A 54 18.76 -23.24 -1.31
C VAL A 54 18.06 -23.82 -0.10
N GLU A 55 18.84 -24.31 0.86
CA GLU A 55 18.32 -24.69 2.17
C GLU A 55 18.03 -23.40 2.94
N THR A 56 16.76 -23.08 3.21
CA THR A 56 16.34 -21.78 3.75
C THR A 56 15.03 -21.88 4.52
N CYS A 57 14.64 -20.79 5.19
CA CYS A 57 13.27 -20.59 5.67
C CYS A 57 12.48 -19.82 4.60
N GLN A 58 11.33 -20.37 4.19
CA GLN A 58 10.41 -19.72 3.25
C GLN A 58 9.23 -19.13 4.01
N CYS A 59 8.80 -17.93 3.64
CA CYS A 59 7.59 -17.34 4.18
C CYS A 59 6.36 -18.19 3.82
N ASP A 60 5.42 -18.28 4.74
CA ASP A 60 4.18 -19.01 4.52
C ASP A 60 3.27 -18.27 3.52
N ASN A 61 2.31 -18.99 2.94
CA ASN A 61 1.34 -18.40 2.02
C ASN A 61 0.61 -17.21 2.65
N GLY A 62 0.56 -16.09 1.93
CA GLY A 62 0.00 -14.82 2.43
C GLY A 62 1.01 -13.92 3.16
N TYR A 63 2.28 -14.35 3.28
CA TYR A 63 3.38 -13.59 3.86
C TYR A 63 4.50 -13.36 2.85
N VAL A 64 5.21 -12.24 2.99
CA VAL A 64 6.37 -11.88 2.17
C VAL A 64 7.49 -11.36 3.06
N LEU A 65 8.72 -11.46 2.55
CA LEU A 65 9.91 -11.05 3.27
C LEU A 65 10.02 -9.51 3.34
N SER A 66 10.20 -8.99 4.54
CA SER A 66 10.51 -7.58 4.81
C SER A 66 11.48 -7.49 5.98
N ALA A 67 12.65 -6.90 5.76
CA ALA A 67 13.70 -6.74 6.78
C ALA A 67 14.04 -8.04 7.57
N GLY A 68 14.04 -9.19 6.88
CA GLY A 68 14.36 -10.50 7.49
C GLY A 68 13.18 -11.16 8.22
N GLN A 69 11.99 -10.58 8.20
CA GLN A 69 10.77 -11.14 8.79
C GLN A 69 9.69 -11.39 7.74
N CYS A 70 8.85 -12.40 7.96
CA CYS A 70 7.71 -12.67 7.09
C CYS A 70 6.49 -11.90 7.60
N VAL A 71 6.09 -10.89 6.83
CA VAL A 71 4.97 -9.99 7.15
C VAL A 71 3.78 -10.25 6.24
N PRO A 72 2.53 -10.02 6.68
CA PRO A 72 1.37 -10.21 5.83
C PRO A 72 1.48 -9.36 4.56
N VAL A 73 1.13 -9.93 3.41
CA VAL A 73 1.18 -9.22 2.11
C VAL A 73 0.46 -7.87 2.15
N GLY A 74 -0.70 -7.82 2.83
CA GLY A 74 -1.51 -6.60 2.98
C GLY A 74 -0.87 -5.49 3.83
N SER A 75 0.24 -5.78 4.53
CA SER A 75 1.00 -4.79 5.31
C SER A 75 2.08 -4.08 4.50
N CYS A 76 2.37 -4.55 3.28
CA CYS A 76 3.33 -3.93 2.40
C CYS A 76 2.70 -2.77 1.62
N GLY A 77 3.42 -1.65 1.56
CA GLY A 77 3.14 -0.54 0.64
C GLY A 77 3.59 -0.82 -0.80
N CYS A 78 3.61 0.22 -1.61
CA CYS A 78 3.92 0.19 -3.03
C CYS A 78 5.03 1.19 -3.35
N ASP A 79 5.95 0.82 -4.26
CA ASP A 79 6.82 1.80 -4.89
C ASP A 79 6.13 2.40 -6.12
N TYR A 80 6.22 3.72 -6.29
CA TYR A 80 5.76 4.40 -7.48
C TYR A 80 6.60 5.64 -7.75
N ASN A 81 7.26 5.66 -8.92
CA ASN A 81 8.21 6.70 -9.34
C ASN A 81 9.33 6.95 -8.30
N GLY A 82 9.85 5.88 -7.68
CA GLY A 82 10.93 5.95 -6.70
C GLY A 82 10.51 6.47 -5.32
N ARG A 83 9.20 6.54 -5.06
CA ARG A 83 8.63 6.89 -3.76
C ARG A 83 7.80 5.74 -3.22
N TYR A 84 8.00 5.45 -1.94
CA TYR A 84 7.19 4.49 -1.20
C TYR A 84 5.87 5.11 -0.71
N TYR A 85 4.77 4.40 -0.95
CA TYR A 85 3.42 4.72 -0.48
C TYR A 85 2.93 3.61 0.45
N LYS A 86 2.36 3.97 1.60
CA LYS A 86 1.84 3.02 2.57
C LYS A 86 0.65 2.23 2.01
N PRO A 87 0.31 1.07 2.60
CA PRO A 87 -0.92 0.34 2.27
C PRO A 87 -2.13 1.27 2.25
N ASN A 88 -2.89 1.27 1.15
CA ASN A 88 -4.08 2.11 0.95
C ASN A 88 -3.84 3.63 0.92
N GLU A 89 -2.58 4.08 0.90
CA GLU A 89 -2.29 5.51 0.77
C GLU A 89 -2.78 6.03 -0.57
N GLU A 90 -3.49 7.16 -0.55
CA GLU A 90 -3.99 7.81 -1.74
C GLU A 90 -3.29 9.14 -2.00
N PHE A 91 -2.98 9.39 -3.27
CA PHE A 91 -2.24 10.57 -3.69
C PHE A 91 -2.63 11.02 -5.10
N TRP A 92 -2.26 12.25 -5.43
CA TRP A 92 -2.37 12.77 -6.80
C TRP A 92 -1.06 12.52 -7.53
N ALA A 93 -1.09 11.73 -8.61
CA ALA A 93 0.10 11.39 -9.37
C ALA A 93 0.54 12.49 -10.35
N ASP A 94 -0.33 13.47 -10.62
CA ASP A 94 -0.02 14.62 -11.46
C ASP A 94 -0.13 15.95 -10.69
N GLU A 95 0.16 17.03 -11.42
CA GLU A 95 0.14 18.39 -10.90
C GLU A 95 -1.22 19.09 -10.98
N ASN A 96 -2.13 18.57 -11.80
CA ASN A 96 -3.40 19.19 -12.19
C ASN A 96 -4.62 18.54 -11.53
N CYS A 97 -4.40 17.62 -10.60
CA CYS A 97 -5.43 16.82 -9.95
C CYS A 97 -6.29 16.06 -10.97
N ARG A 98 -5.67 15.41 -11.96
CA ARG A 98 -6.37 14.60 -12.97
C ARG A 98 -6.24 13.09 -12.79
N SER A 99 -5.29 12.65 -11.99
CA SER A 99 -4.97 11.26 -11.75
C SER A 99 -4.87 11.02 -10.25
N ARG A 100 -5.90 10.38 -9.70
CA ARG A 100 -5.97 9.99 -8.30
C ARG A 100 -5.56 8.53 -8.18
N CYS A 101 -4.53 8.26 -7.40
CA CYS A 101 -3.95 6.96 -7.27
C CYS A 101 -4.02 6.45 -5.84
N ARG A 102 -4.05 5.12 -5.69
CA ARG A 102 -4.02 4.42 -4.42
C ARG A 102 -3.03 3.27 -4.50
N CYS A 103 -2.23 3.08 -3.45
CA CYS A 103 -1.46 1.84 -3.29
C CYS A 103 -2.43 0.70 -2.95
N ASP A 104 -2.56 -0.28 -3.85
CA ASP A 104 -3.30 -1.50 -3.58
C ASP A 104 -2.35 -2.51 -2.89
N PRO A 105 -2.53 -2.78 -1.59
CA PRO A 105 -1.61 -3.65 -0.87
C PRO A 105 -1.78 -5.13 -1.24
N SER A 106 -2.89 -5.52 -1.87
CA SER A 106 -3.09 -6.90 -2.34
C SER A 106 -2.32 -7.16 -3.64
N LEU A 107 -2.29 -6.18 -4.55
CA LEU A 107 -1.53 -6.25 -5.79
C LEU A 107 -0.06 -5.85 -5.60
N GLY A 108 0.24 -5.02 -4.60
CA GLY A 108 1.59 -4.47 -4.38
C GLY A 108 1.96 -3.41 -5.42
N MET A 109 0.96 -2.78 -6.01
CA MET A 109 1.14 -1.79 -7.06
C MET A 109 0.19 -0.61 -6.87
N VAL A 110 0.53 0.52 -7.48
CA VAL A 110 -0.33 1.69 -7.51
C VAL A 110 -1.37 1.54 -8.61
N VAL A 111 -2.63 1.78 -8.25
CA VAL A 111 -3.78 1.81 -9.16
C VAL A 111 -4.27 3.24 -9.25
N CYS A 112 -4.39 3.78 -10.46
CA CYS A 112 -4.77 5.16 -10.73
C CYS A 112 -6.11 5.24 -11.46
N GLN A 113 -6.86 6.30 -11.18
CA GLN A 113 -8.12 6.62 -11.82
C GLN A 113 -8.09 8.07 -12.32
N GLU A 114 -8.61 8.29 -13.52
CA GLU A 114 -8.84 9.65 -14.02
C GLU A 114 -9.97 10.32 -13.26
N THR A 115 -9.74 11.55 -12.82
CA THR A 115 -10.71 12.35 -12.09
C THR A 115 -10.43 13.84 -12.30
N SER A 116 -11.20 14.72 -11.68
CA SER A 116 -10.92 16.17 -11.68
C SER A 116 -11.55 16.83 -10.47
N CYS A 117 -10.98 17.96 -10.03
CA CYS A 117 -11.62 18.79 -9.01
C CYS A 117 -12.98 19.29 -9.49
N LYS A 118 -13.90 19.53 -8.56
CA LYS A 118 -15.19 20.14 -8.89
C LYS A 118 -15.00 21.55 -9.45
N ALA A 119 -15.98 22.06 -10.18
CA ALA A 119 -15.95 23.44 -10.69
C ALA A 119 -15.78 24.51 -9.58
N SER A 120 -16.17 24.21 -8.34
CA SER A 120 -16.01 25.07 -7.15
C SER A 120 -14.66 24.90 -6.45
N GLU A 121 -13.76 24.08 -6.99
CA GLU A 121 -12.48 23.72 -6.39
C GLU A 121 -11.34 24.00 -7.38
N ARG A 122 -10.16 24.29 -6.84
CA ARG A 122 -8.91 24.39 -7.59
C ARG A 122 -7.92 23.34 -7.09
N CYS A 123 -7.13 22.78 -8.00
CA CYS A 123 -5.99 21.97 -7.62
C CYS A 123 -4.91 22.89 -7.02
N ALA A 124 -4.51 22.62 -5.79
CA ALA A 124 -3.45 23.38 -5.12
C ALA A 124 -2.67 22.49 -4.14
N VAL A 125 -1.50 22.95 -3.72
CA VAL A 125 -0.72 22.34 -2.65
C VAL A 125 -0.88 23.19 -1.40
N ILE A 126 -1.47 22.64 -0.35
CA ILE A 126 -1.61 23.29 0.95
C ILE A 126 -0.89 22.42 1.99
N ASN A 127 0.03 23.03 2.76
CA ASN A 127 0.87 22.32 3.73
C ASN A 127 1.62 21.11 3.15
N GLY A 128 2.09 21.23 1.91
CA GLY A 128 2.83 20.17 1.22
C GLY A 128 1.95 19.03 0.66
N VAL A 129 0.63 19.09 0.84
CA VAL A 129 -0.31 18.08 0.31
C VAL A 129 -1.06 18.66 -0.87
N ARG A 130 -0.98 17.99 -2.02
CA ARG A 130 -1.79 18.34 -3.20
C ARG A 130 -3.23 17.88 -3.00
N GLY A 131 -4.19 18.71 -3.36
CA GLY A 131 -5.60 18.38 -3.27
C GLY A 131 -6.49 19.33 -4.04
N CYS A 132 -7.77 18.97 -4.12
CA CYS A 132 -8.84 19.86 -4.55
C CYS A 132 -9.28 20.71 -3.37
N HIS A 133 -9.13 22.03 -3.49
CA HIS A 133 -9.45 22.98 -2.43
C HIS A 133 -10.47 23.98 -2.94
N ALA A 134 -11.43 24.38 -2.08
CA ALA A 134 -12.45 25.35 -2.46
C ALA A 134 -11.83 26.65 -2.99
N ILE A 135 -12.35 27.15 -4.12
CA ILE A 135 -11.92 28.43 -4.71
C ILE A 135 -12.30 29.60 -3.79
N SER A 136 -13.48 29.51 -3.19
CA SER A 136 -14.02 30.51 -2.27
C SER A 136 -14.88 29.83 -1.20
N TYR A 137 -14.86 30.40 0.00
CA TYR A 137 -15.76 30.02 1.09
C TYR A 137 -16.88 31.06 1.21
N SER A 138 -18.09 30.61 1.48
CA SER A 138 -19.22 31.46 1.83
C SER A 138 -19.88 30.93 3.10
N THR A 139 -20.41 31.83 3.91
CA THR A 139 -21.09 31.48 5.17
C THR A 139 -22.56 31.85 5.04
N CYS A 140 -23.43 30.91 5.39
CA CYS A 140 -24.84 31.17 5.65
C CYS A 140 -25.01 31.20 7.17
N THR A 141 -25.71 32.20 7.70
CA THR A 141 -25.97 32.32 9.14
C THR A 141 -27.47 32.30 9.41
N ALA A 142 -27.85 31.57 10.45
CA ALA A 142 -29.15 31.70 11.10
C ALA A 142 -28.89 32.27 12.50
N SER A 143 -29.47 33.42 12.81
CA SER A 143 -29.26 34.13 14.07
C SER A 143 -30.60 34.49 14.70
N GLY A 144 -30.83 34.04 15.93
CA GLY A 144 -32.14 34.19 16.57
C GLY A 144 -33.18 33.22 16.00
N ASP A 145 -34.44 33.55 16.20
CA ASP A 145 -35.60 32.77 15.78
C ASP A 145 -35.92 32.92 14.29
N HIS A 146 -35.69 34.10 13.69
CA HIS A 146 -36.18 34.40 12.33
C HIS A 146 -35.17 34.97 11.33
N HIS A 147 -33.94 35.33 11.74
CA HIS A 147 -33.02 36.04 10.85
C HIS A 147 -32.05 35.08 10.14
N TYR A 148 -32.06 35.12 8.81
CA TYR A 148 -31.21 34.31 7.95
C TYR A 148 -30.36 35.21 7.05
N THR A 149 -29.08 34.90 6.91
CA THR A 149 -28.19 35.48 5.90
C THR A 149 -27.72 34.38 4.98
N THR A 150 -28.12 34.43 3.71
CA THR A 150 -27.72 33.44 2.70
C THR A 150 -26.23 33.49 2.39
N PHE A 151 -25.72 32.46 1.71
CA PHE A 151 -24.34 32.42 1.19
C PHE A 151 -23.95 33.61 0.29
N ALA A 152 -24.93 34.27 -0.34
CA ALA A 152 -24.73 35.46 -1.15
C ALA A 152 -24.82 36.79 -0.35
N GLY A 153 -24.91 36.71 0.98
CA GLY A 153 -25.04 37.87 1.86
C GLY A 153 -26.43 38.50 1.93
N ARG A 154 -27.44 37.92 1.26
CA ARG A 154 -28.83 38.42 1.32
C ARG A 154 -29.46 38.04 2.64
N ARG A 155 -30.08 39.02 3.31
CA ARG A 155 -30.75 38.88 4.61
C ARG A 155 -32.24 38.67 4.40
N TYR A 156 -32.81 37.71 5.14
CA TYR A 156 -34.22 37.39 5.14
C TYR A 156 -34.71 37.19 6.57
N ASP A 157 -35.90 37.71 6.84
CA ASP A 157 -36.64 37.38 8.05
C ASP A 157 -37.70 36.36 7.68
N PHE A 158 -37.60 35.16 8.22
CA PHE A 158 -38.51 34.06 7.93
C PHE A 158 -39.03 33.42 9.22
N GLN A 159 -40.34 33.44 9.38
CA GLN A 159 -41.07 32.76 10.47
C GLN A 159 -41.69 31.49 9.92
N GLY A 160 -40.91 30.40 9.93
CA GLY A 160 -41.36 29.09 9.50
C GLY A 160 -41.95 28.27 10.64
N THR A 161 -42.96 27.46 10.33
CA THR A 161 -43.48 26.42 11.25
C THR A 161 -43.03 25.01 10.86
N CYS A 162 -42.30 24.84 9.73
CA CYS A 162 -41.66 23.60 9.31
C CYS A 162 -40.47 23.86 8.38
#